data_AF-A0A1A2TP55-F1
#
_entry.id   AF-A0A1A2TP55-F1
#
_cell.length_a   1.000
_cell.length_b   1.000
_cell.length_c   1.000
_cell.angle_alpha   90.00
_cell.angle_beta   90.00
_cell.angle_gamma   90.00
#
_symmetry.space_group_name_H-M   'P 1'
#
loop_
_entity.id
_entity.type
_entity.pdbx_description
1 polymer ?
#
loop_
_entity_poly.entity_id
_entity_poly.type
_entity_poly.pdbx_seq_one_letter_code
_entity_poly.pdbx_strand_id
1 'polypeptide(L)'
;MASAVAVIAMLTATPAHAAPQPIRPPDAPRYIDHTEWVYHGDRATLRVFPTYGGWLAAGVFSNGAQNYDAWAELLENAPEANTLTMQNQFFCYWQLASFTNPGKIGSWNLEPWRPIVSNTILLNSGCNPGGPDDVLNW
;
A
#
# COMPACT_ATOMS: atom_id res chain seq x y z
N MET A 1 7.45 -38.09 -38.65
CA MET A 1 7.01 -36.73 -38.25
C MET A 1 6.78 -36.78 -36.75
N ALA A 2 7.61 -36.11 -35.96
CA ALA A 2 7.50 -36.11 -34.49
C ALA A 2 7.00 -34.73 -34.06
N SER A 3 5.80 -34.68 -33.49
CA SER A 3 5.21 -33.46 -32.95
C SER A 3 5.84 -33.14 -31.60
N ALA A 4 6.48 -31.98 -31.48
CA ALA A 4 6.95 -31.45 -30.22
C ALA A 4 5.77 -30.78 -29.49
N VAL A 5 5.41 -31.31 -28.31
CA VAL A 5 4.45 -30.66 -27.41
C VAL A 5 5.22 -29.58 -26.64
N ALA A 6 4.95 -28.31 -26.96
CA ALA A 6 5.50 -27.18 -26.21
C ALA A 6 4.71 -27.04 -24.90
N VAL A 7 5.37 -27.30 -23.77
CA VAL A 7 4.83 -27.02 -22.44
C VAL A 7 4.99 -25.52 -22.18
N ILE A 8 3.91 -24.75 -22.29
CA ILE A 8 3.89 -23.34 -21.89
C ILE A 8 3.79 -23.31 -20.37
N ALA A 9 4.91 -23.03 -19.70
CA ALA A 9 4.92 -22.74 -18.27
C ALA A 9 4.25 -21.38 -18.05
N MET A 10 3.04 -21.36 -17.49
CA MET A 10 2.40 -20.14 -17.03
C MET A 10 3.16 -19.61 -15.81
N LEU A 11 3.97 -18.55 -16.00
CA LEU A 11 4.59 -17.80 -14.91
C LEU A 11 3.49 -17.01 -14.19
N THR A 12 2.89 -17.59 -13.16
CA THR A 12 2.12 -16.82 -12.18
C THR A 12 3.12 -15.96 -11.42
N ALA A 13 3.18 -14.66 -11.71
CA ALA A 13 3.95 -13.70 -10.94
C ALA A 13 3.32 -13.61 -9.55
N THR A 14 3.80 -14.40 -8.60
CA THR A 14 3.47 -14.21 -7.20
C THR A 14 3.99 -12.82 -6.81
N PRO A 15 3.15 -11.96 -6.21
CA PRO A 15 3.64 -10.68 -5.73
C PRO A 15 4.80 -10.95 -4.77
N ALA A 16 5.92 -10.27 -4.99
CA ALA A 16 7.05 -10.33 -4.09
C ALA A 16 6.53 -9.97 -2.69
N HIS A 17 6.64 -10.90 -1.75
CA HIS A 17 6.27 -10.63 -0.38
C HIS A 17 7.25 -9.60 0.19
N ALA A 18 6.73 -8.72 1.05
CA ALA A 18 7.63 -7.91 1.87
C ALA A 18 8.40 -8.81 2.86
N ALA A 19 9.34 -8.22 3.59
CA ALA A 19 9.99 -8.88 4.73
C ALA A 19 8.95 -9.50 5.69
N PRO A 20 9.35 -10.41 6.60
CA PRO A 20 8.43 -10.98 7.59
C PRO A 20 7.61 -9.90 8.29
N GLN A 21 6.35 -10.26 8.58
CA GLN A 21 5.39 -9.42 9.29
C GLN A 21 6.04 -8.78 10.52
N PRO A 22 6.18 -7.44 10.58
CA PRO A 22 6.67 -6.79 11.77
C PRO A 22 5.66 -6.96 12.91
N ILE A 23 6.16 -7.18 14.12
CA ILE A 23 5.32 -7.24 15.32
C ILE A 23 5.09 -5.82 15.79
N ARG A 24 3.81 -5.44 15.95
CA ARG A 24 3.43 -4.14 16.51
C ARG A 24 3.76 -4.08 18.01
N PRO A 25 4.43 -3.02 18.50
CA PRO A 25 4.62 -2.84 19.94
C PRO A 25 3.27 -2.77 20.68
N PRO A 26 3.10 -3.44 21.83
CA PRO A 26 1.83 -3.45 22.56
C PRO A 26 1.33 -2.07 22.99
N ASP A 27 2.25 -1.14 23.20
CA ASP A 27 2.02 0.24 23.62
C ASP A 27 2.00 1.24 22.46
N ALA A 28 2.13 0.79 21.21
CA ALA A 28 2.04 1.65 20.04
C ALA A 28 0.66 2.33 19.98
N PRO A 29 0.58 3.65 19.70
CA PRO A 29 -0.67 4.35 19.42
C PRO A 29 -1.44 3.70 18.27
N ARG A 30 -2.78 3.75 18.30
CA ARG A 30 -3.60 3.32 17.15
C ARG A 30 -3.61 4.37 16.05
N TYR A 31 -3.05 4.02 14.91
CA TYR A 31 -2.93 4.90 13.76
C TYR A 31 -4.02 4.66 12.71
N ILE A 32 -4.61 3.46 12.66
CA ILE A 32 -5.59 3.05 11.65
C ILE A 32 -6.94 2.83 12.32
N ASP A 33 -7.98 3.45 11.78
CA ASP A 33 -9.36 3.25 12.22
C ASP A 33 -9.90 1.94 11.66
N HIS A 34 -9.86 1.78 10.34
CA HIS A 34 -10.24 0.55 9.65
C HIS A 34 -9.61 0.46 8.26
N THR A 35 -9.77 -0.71 7.63
CA THR A 35 -9.43 -0.95 6.24
C THR A 35 -10.61 -1.56 5.49
N GLU A 36 -10.73 -1.27 4.20
CA GLU A 36 -11.79 -1.80 3.35
C GLU A 36 -11.22 -2.25 2.00
N TRP A 37 -11.47 -3.50 1.60
CA TRP A 37 -11.19 -3.96 0.24
C TRP A 37 -12.31 -3.57 -0.70
N VAL A 38 -11.97 -2.87 -1.78
CA VAL A 38 -12.86 -2.49 -2.87
C VAL A 38 -12.36 -3.15 -4.15
N TYR A 39 -13.30 -3.68 -4.96
CA TYR A 39 -12.99 -4.37 -6.20
C TYR A 39 -13.66 -3.68 -7.39
N HIS A 40 -12.87 -3.40 -8.42
CA HIS A 40 -13.33 -2.87 -9.70
C HIS A 40 -12.89 -3.81 -10.82
N GLY A 41 -13.79 -4.71 -11.22
CA GLY A 41 -13.43 -5.79 -12.14
C GLY A 41 -12.44 -6.76 -11.49
N ASP A 42 -11.30 -6.96 -12.13
CA ASP A 42 -10.19 -7.80 -11.63
C ASP A 42 -9.21 -7.04 -10.71
N ARG A 43 -9.40 -5.72 -10.55
CA ARG A 43 -8.52 -4.87 -9.74
C ARG A 43 -9.05 -4.73 -8.32
N ALA A 44 -8.22 -5.11 -7.37
CA ALA A 44 -8.44 -4.88 -5.94
C ALA A 44 -7.75 -3.58 -5.49
N THR A 45 -8.37 -2.87 -4.56
CA THR A 45 -7.83 -1.69 -3.87
C THR A 45 -8.15 -1.83 -2.38
N LEU A 46 -7.13 -1.81 -1.53
CA LEU A 46 -7.29 -1.70 -0.08
C LEU A 46 -7.32 -0.23 0.31
N ARG A 47 -8.47 0.25 0.76
CA ARG A 47 -8.61 1.58 1.37
C ARG A 47 -8.19 1.50 2.83
N VAL A 48 -7.26 2.36 3.22
CA VAL A 48 -6.78 2.49 4.60
C VAL A 48 -7.30 3.81 5.15
N PHE A 49 -8.03 3.77 6.25
CA PHE A 49 -8.59 4.96 6.90
C PHE A 49 -7.80 5.25 8.18
N PRO A 50 -6.96 6.30 8.20
CA PRO A 50 -6.21 6.65 9.39
C PRO A 50 -7.13 7.26 10.46
N THR A 51 -6.83 7.02 11.74
CA THR A 51 -7.43 7.80 12.83
C THR A 51 -6.97 9.27 12.73
N TYR A 52 -7.62 10.17 13.46
CA TYR A 52 -7.11 11.56 13.58
C TYR A 52 -5.66 11.59 14.11
N GLY A 53 -5.33 10.72 15.08
CA GLY A 53 -3.97 10.55 15.57
C GLY A 53 -3.00 10.01 14.52
N GLY A 54 -3.44 9.05 13.71
CA GLY A 54 -2.71 8.55 12.54
C GLY A 54 -2.38 9.64 11.53
N TRP A 55 -3.35 10.48 11.20
CA TRP A 55 -3.14 11.64 10.32
C TRP A 55 -2.14 12.65 10.86
N LEU A 56 -2.14 12.92 12.17
CA LEU A 56 -1.17 13.82 12.80
C LEU A 56 0.23 13.20 12.92
N ALA A 57 0.32 11.88 13.06
CA ALA A 57 1.59 11.16 13.14
C ALA A 57 2.25 10.99 11.77
N ALA A 58 1.45 10.83 10.72
CA ALA A 58 1.90 10.76 9.33
C ALA A 58 2.42 12.12 8.84
N GLY A 59 3.38 12.09 7.92
CA GLY A 59 3.97 13.27 7.30
C GLY A 59 5.47 13.46 7.56
N VAL A 60 5.96 14.65 7.25
CA VAL A 60 7.39 15.01 7.35
C VAL A 60 7.98 14.96 8.74
N PHE A 61 7.13 15.03 9.77
CA PHE A 61 7.54 14.95 11.16
C PHE A 61 7.38 13.53 11.74
N SER A 62 6.90 12.57 10.94
CA SER A 62 6.91 11.17 11.34
C SER A 62 8.34 10.73 11.60
N ASN A 63 8.54 10.00 12.70
CA ASN A 63 9.78 9.25 12.86
C ASN A 63 9.68 7.91 12.11
N GLY A 64 10.84 7.28 11.84
CA GLY A 64 10.88 6.00 11.12
C GLY A 64 10.13 4.88 11.84
N ALA A 65 10.12 4.86 13.17
CA ALA A 65 9.47 3.81 13.96
C ALA A 65 7.95 3.84 13.81
N GLN A 66 7.32 5.02 13.87
CA GLN A 66 5.88 5.20 13.70
C GLN A 66 5.38 4.64 12.36
N ASN A 67 6.16 4.80 11.29
CA ASN A 67 5.82 4.26 9.98
C ASN A 67 5.77 2.73 9.98
N TYR A 68 6.74 2.07 10.63
CA TYR A 68 6.74 0.61 10.78
C TYR A 68 5.65 0.11 11.74
N ASP A 69 5.37 0.84 12.82
CA ASP A 69 4.28 0.51 13.75
C ASP A 69 2.93 0.58 13.05
N ALA A 70 2.70 1.61 12.23
CA ALA A 70 1.49 1.76 11.45
C ALA A 70 1.36 0.69 10.35
N TRP A 71 2.47 0.27 9.74
CA TRP A 71 2.48 -0.85 8.80
C TRP A 71 2.20 -2.19 9.49
N ALA A 72 2.74 -2.41 10.69
CA ALA A 72 2.41 -3.58 11.51
C ALA A 72 0.91 -3.59 11.87
N GLU A 73 0.37 -2.45 12.28
CA GLU A 73 -1.07 -2.28 12.54
C GLU A 73 -1.93 -2.53 11.30
N LEU A 74 -1.48 -2.07 10.12
CA LEU A 74 -2.19 -2.35 8.87
C LEU A 74 -2.30 -3.86 8.63
N LEU A 75 -1.22 -4.58 8.85
CA LEU A 75 -1.14 -6.00 8.59
C LEU A 75 -1.89 -6.86 9.64
N GLU A 76 -2.09 -6.35 10.85
CA GLU A 76 -3.05 -6.94 11.81
C GLU A 76 -4.49 -6.86 11.28
N ASN A 77 -4.83 -5.82 10.53
CA ASN A 77 -6.17 -5.61 9.96
C ASN A 77 -6.36 -6.26 8.57
N ALA A 78 -5.30 -6.31 7.76
CA ALA A 78 -5.31 -6.81 6.39
C ALA A 78 -4.01 -7.57 6.07
N PRO A 79 -3.84 -8.82 6.55
CA PRO A 79 -2.62 -9.61 6.36
C PRO A 79 -2.22 -9.81 4.89
N GLU A 80 -3.19 -9.88 3.99
CA GLU A 80 -3.00 -10.04 2.54
C GLU A 80 -2.32 -8.84 1.89
N ALA A 81 -2.28 -7.69 2.58
CA ALA A 81 -1.57 -6.50 2.12
C ALA A 81 -0.04 -6.67 2.11
N ASN A 82 0.50 -7.79 2.62
CA ASN A 82 1.94 -8.02 2.77
C ASN A 82 2.70 -8.29 1.46
N THR A 83 2.63 -7.33 0.55
CA THR A 83 3.35 -7.33 -0.71
C THR A 83 4.30 -6.15 -0.73
N LEU A 84 5.44 -6.29 -1.41
CA LEU A 84 6.43 -5.22 -1.53
C LEU A 84 5.84 -3.97 -2.21
N THR A 85 4.92 -4.16 -3.17
CA THR A 85 4.24 -3.04 -3.83
C THR A 85 3.34 -2.27 -2.86
N MET A 86 2.53 -2.94 -2.05
CA MET A 86 1.63 -2.27 -1.10
C MET A 86 2.40 -1.63 0.08
N GLN A 87 3.50 -2.25 0.54
CA GLN A 87 4.38 -1.64 1.53
C GLN A 87 4.98 -0.33 1.03
N ASN A 88 5.50 -0.31 -0.21
CA ASN A 88 6.05 0.89 -0.81
C ASN A 88 4.99 2.00 -0.92
N GLN A 89 3.79 1.66 -1.43
CA GLN A 89 2.66 2.58 -1.50
C GLN A 89 2.32 3.15 -0.11
N PHE A 90 2.18 2.30 0.91
CA PHE A 90 1.85 2.72 2.28
C PHE A 90 2.89 3.65 2.87
N PHE A 91 4.19 3.31 2.77
CA PHE A 91 5.26 4.17 3.26
C PHE A 91 5.32 5.51 2.54
N CYS A 92 5.04 5.54 1.24
CA CYS A 92 4.93 6.79 0.49
C CYS A 92 3.75 7.64 1.01
N TYR A 93 2.56 7.06 1.18
CA TYR A 93 1.39 7.77 1.73
C TYR A 93 1.66 8.30 3.13
N TRP A 94 2.21 7.46 4.00
CA TRP A 94 2.54 7.83 5.37
C TRP A 94 3.49 9.03 5.44
N GLN A 95 4.55 9.04 4.62
CA GLN A 95 5.53 10.13 4.63
C GLN A 95 5.00 11.43 4.00
N LEU A 96 4.13 11.32 3.00
CA LEU A 96 3.63 12.47 2.23
C LEU A 96 2.26 12.99 2.68
N ALA A 97 1.61 12.36 3.66
CA ALA A 97 0.28 12.70 4.13
C ALA A 97 0.07 14.22 4.40
N SER A 98 1.09 14.91 4.90
CA SER A 98 1.02 16.36 5.18
C SER A 98 1.07 17.25 3.93
N PHE A 99 1.54 16.77 2.78
CA PHE A 99 1.75 17.57 1.57
C PHE A 99 0.66 17.40 0.52
N THR A 100 0.10 16.20 0.39
CA THR A 100 -0.78 15.86 -0.74
C THR A 100 -2.25 16.17 -0.46
N ASN A 101 -2.63 16.52 0.78
CA ASN A 101 -4.05 16.68 1.14
C ASN A 101 -4.31 17.58 2.37
N PRO A 102 -3.87 18.86 2.41
CA PRO A 102 -4.14 19.74 3.55
C PRO A 102 -5.64 20.08 3.80
N GLY A 103 -6.58 19.44 3.09
CA GLY A 103 -8.03 19.56 3.29
C GLY A 103 -8.87 18.31 2.95
N LYS A 104 -8.28 17.18 2.54
CA LYS A 104 -9.02 15.91 2.41
C LYS A 104 -8.61 14.98 3.56
N ILE A 105 -9.47 14.92 4.58
CA ILE A 105 -9.53 13.75 5.46
C ILE A 105 -10.08 12.62 4.58
N GLY A 106 -9.31 11.56 4.34
CA GLY A 106 -9.68 10.51 3.37
C GLY A 106 -9.04 9.16 3.67
N SER A 107 -9.13 8.24 2.70
CA SER A 107 -8.42 6.97 2.72
C SER A 107 -7.14 7.03 1.87
N TRP A 108 -6.17 6.17 2.17
CA TRP A 108 -5.07 5.83 1.26
C TRP A 108 -5.40 4.55 0.51
N ASN A 109 -5.10 4.48 -0.78
CA ASN A 109 -5.45 3.34 -1.62
C ASN A 109 -4.19 2.52 -1.89
N LEU A 110 -4.14 1.28 -1.41
CA LEU A 110 -3.07 0.34 -1.68
C LEU A 110 -3.53 -0.73 -2.66
N GLU A 111 -2.81 -0.90 -3.76
CA GLU A 111 -3.24 -1.73 -4.88
C GLU A 111 -2.19 -2.80 -5.19
N PRO A 112 -2.51 -4.09 -5.01
CA PRO A 112 -1.55 -5.18 -5.19
C PRO A 112 -1.09 -5.36 -6.66
N TRP A 113 -1.82 -4.80 -7.62
CA TRP A 113 -1.53 -4.89 -9.05
C TRP A 113 -0.58 -3.78 -9.56
N ARG A 114 -0.19 -2.85 -8.69
CA ARG A 114 0.76 -1.79 -9.02
C ARG A 114 2.18 -2.34 -9.20
N PRO A 115 2.94 -1.84 -10.18
CA PRO A 115 4.32 -2.25 -10.35
C PRO A 115 5.21 -1.78 -9.19
N ILE A 116 6.22 -2.58 -8.85
CA ILE A 116 7.29 -2.15 -7.96
C ILE A 116 8.23 -1.26 -8.77
N VAL A 117 8.40 -0.01 -8.33
CA VAL A 117 9.21 1.02 -9.02
C VAL A 117 10.21 1.66 -8.06
N SER A 118 11.11 2.49 -8.58
CA SER A 118 12.01 3.29 -7.75
C SER A 118 11.24 4.32 -6.92
N ASN A 119 11.81 4.73 -5.77
CA ASN A 119 11.19 5.72 -4.90
C ASN A 119 10.86 7.04 -5.64
N THR A 120 11.73 7.48 -6.56
CA THR A 120 11.49 8.66 -7.39
C THR A 120 10.22 8.53 -8.24
N ILE A 121 10.00 7.38 -8.88
CA ILE A 121 8.80 7.14 -9.69
C ILE A 121 7.57 7.05 -8.79
N LEU A 122 7.68 6.39 -7.63
CA LEU A 122 6.61 6.25 -6.65
C LEU A 122 6.09 7.62 -6.17
N LEU A 123 7.01 8.50 -5.76
CA LEU A 123 6.70 9.87 -5.34
C LEU A 123 6.09 10.69 -6.48
N ASN A 124 6.67 10.63 -7.69
CA ASN A 124 6.16 11.35 -8.86
C ASN A 124 4.79 10.84 -9.34
N SER A 125 4.38 9.64 -8.92
CA SER A 125 3.08 9.05 -9.26
C SER A 125 2.03 9.25 -8.15
N GLY A 126 2.29 10.10 -7.14
CA GLY A 126 1.34 10.28 -6.04
C GLY A 126 1.13 9.02 -5.20
N CYS A 127 2.19 8.24 -5.03
CA CYS A 127 2.24 6.97 -4.31
C CYS A 127 1.57 5.76 -4.97
N ASN A 128 0.83 5.91 -6.08
CA ASN A 128 0.25 4.79 -6.84
C ASN A 128 0.80 4.76 -8.28
N PRO A 129 1.91 4.02 -8.54
CA PRO A 129 2.60 4.05 -9.82
C PRO A 129 1.91 3.19 -10.90
N GLY A 130 2.24 3.39 -12.18
CA GLY A 130 1.75 2.49 -13.25
C GLY A 130 0.63 3.03 -14.14
N GLY A 131 0.37 4.34 -14.10
CA GLY A 131 -0.51 5.02 -15.06
C GLY A 131 -1.65 5.78 -14.37
N PRO A 132 -2.41 6.61 -15.12
CA PRO A 132 -3.51 7.36 -14.57
C PRO A 132 -4.56 6.38 -14.08
N ASP A 133 -4.76 6.42 -12.79
CA ASP A 133 -5.97 5.92 -12.17
C ASP A 133 -7.11 6.77 -12.66
N ASP A 134 -8.32 6.28 -12.56
CA ASP A 134 -9.53 7.04 -12.74
C ASP A 134 -9.65 8.12 -11.65
N VAL A 135 -8.70 9.07 -11.59
CA VAL A 135 -8.67 10.25 -10.71
C VAL A 135 -9.92 11.12 -10.87
N LEU A 136 -10.80 10.78 -11.82
CA LEU A 136 -12.07 11.44 -12.13
C LEU A 136 -13.33 10.56 -11.92
N ASN A 137 -13.24 9.29 -11.50
CA ASN A 137 -14.41 8.43 -11.25
C ASN A 137 -14.46 7.88 -9.81
N TRP A 138 -14.26 8.75 -8.81
CA TRP A 138 -14.57 8.47 -7.40
C TRP A 138 -15.72 9.35 -6.92
#